data_AF-A0A7X8EZS6-F1
#
_entry.id   AF-A0A7X8EZS6-F1
#
_cell.length_a   1.000
_cell.length_b   1.000
_cell.length_c   1.000
_cell.angle_alpha   90.00
_cell.angle_beta   90.00
_cell.angle_gamma   90.00
#
_symmetry.space_group_name_H-M   'P 1'
#
loop_
_entity.id
_entity.type
_entity.pdbx_description
1 polymer ?
#
loop_
_entity_poly.entity_id
_entity_poly.type
_entity_poly.pdbx_seq_one_letter_code
_entity_poly.pdbx_strand_id
1 'polypeptide(L)'
;MKIRILHPALRELFDQLRFAPTRQQHKYMAAAEKLMLILDPQREYPYEFIVYRITGFRPTGFKYEDCLIPGDEVLADLRVWLSQLSGRMDVPAASQQEQIFTVEQLARRFSVSEKTIRRWEKRGLTGRIYVFQDGKKRKGYTETAVLQFQREHPDLLARSARFTKLDQDEKKTIYRLACQQ
;
A
#
# COMPACT_ATOMS: atom_id res chain seq x y z
N MET A 1 -9.97 -7.11 17.20
CA MET A 1 -8.52 -7.40 17.20
C MET A 1 -7.78 -6.10 17.00
N LYS A 2 -7.04 -5.58 18.00
CA LYS A 2 -6.25 -4.34 17.83
C LYS A 2 -5.07 -4.67 16.92
N ILE A 3 -5.15 -4.32 15.65
CA ILE A 3 -4.05 -4.47 14.71
C ILE A 3 -2.97 -3.47 15.15
N ARG A 4 -1.80 -3.97 15.54
CA ARG A 4 -0.67 -3.18 16.09
C ARG A 4 0.56 -3.43 15.23
N ILE A 5 1.42 -2.41 15.17
CA ILE A 5 2.76 -2.50 14.58
C ILE A 5 3.59 -3.43 15.49
N LEU A 6 4.13 -4.50 14.94
CA LEU A 6 4.82 -5.57 15.65
C LEU A 6 6.28 -5.21 15.92
N HIS A 7 7.00 -4.78 14.88
CA HIS A 7 8.44 -4.56 14.97
C HIS A 7 8.77 -3.29 15.76
N PRO A 8 9.61 -3.35 16.80
CA PRO A 8 9.86 -2.22 17.71
C PRO A 8 10.48 -1.01 17.00
N ALA A 9 11.45 -1.23 16.10
CA ALA A 9 12.09 -0.14 15.37
C ALA A 9 11.10 0.59 14.43
N LEU A 10 10.20 -0.16 13.78
CA LEU A 10 9.17 0.42 12.91
C LEU A 10 8.12 1.16 13.72
N ARG A 11 7.76 0.65 14.90
CA ARG A 11 6.85 1.34 15.83
C ARG A 11 7.40 2.70 16.23
N GLU A 12 8.66 2.75 16.63
CA GLU A 12 9.32 4.00 17.01
C GLU A 12 9.38 5.01 15.84
N LEU A 13 9.78 4.55 14.65
CA LEU A 13 9.76 5.37 13.44
C LEU A 13 8.35 5.93 13.16
N PHE A 14 7.35 5.07 13.12
CA PHE A 14 5.98 5.45 12.78
C PHE A 14 5.34 6.38 13.83
N ASP A 15 5.69 6.21 15.11
CA ASP A 15 5.29 7.13 16.16
C ASP A 15 5.92 8.51 16.00
N GLN A 16 7.17 8.60 15.52
CA GLN A 16 7.79 9.91 15.19
C GLN A 16 7.10 10.56 13.98
N LEU A 17 6.88 9.80 12.90
CA LEU A 17 6.28 10.33 11.66
C LEU A 17 4.83 10.84 11.86
N ARG A 18 4.13 10.35 12.89
CA ARG A 18 2.76 10.78 13.19
C ARG A 18 2.66 12.27 13.52
N PHE A 19 3.74 12.90 14.00
CA PHE A 19 3.77 14.31 14.38
C PHE A 19 4.17 15.23 13.22
N ALA A 20 4.50 14.67 12.05
CA ALA A 20 4.81 15.49 10.88
C ALA A 20 3.57 16.27 10.40
N PRO A 21 3.76 17.47 9.79
CA PRO A 21 2.66 18.23 9.20
C PRO A 21 1.87 17.43 8.15
N THR A 22 0.59 17.72 7.96
CA THR A 22 -0.32 16.98 7.05
C THR A 22 0.24 16.80 5.64
N ARG A 23 0.87 17.85 5.07
CA ARG A 23 1.50 17.78 3.75
C ARG A 23 2.62 16.74 3.70
N GLN A 24 3.39 16.61 4.77
CA GLN A 24 4.47 15.64 4.88
C GLN A 24 3.93 14.23 5.13
N GLN A 25 2.86 14.09 5.92
CA GLN A 25 2.16 12.80 6.09
C GLN A 25 1.67 12.24 4.75
N HIS A 26 1.10 13.07 3.86
CA HIS A 26 0.73 12.64 2.51
C HIS A 26 1.94 12.12 1.71
N LYS A 27 3.09 12.79 1.80
CA LYS A 27 4.32 12.33 1.13
C LYS A 27 4.79 10.98 1.67
N TYR A 28 4.79 10.81 2.99
CA TYR A 28 5.20 9.55 3.61
C TYR A 28 4.23 8.41 3.27
N MET A 29 2.92 8.68 3.17
CA MET A 29 1.95 7.68 2.69
C MET A 29 2.25 7.23 1.27
N ALA A 30 2.45 8.17 0.35
CA ALA A 30 2.79 7.85 -1.03
C ALA A 30 4.13 7.10 -1.14
N ALA A 31 5.12 7.46 -0.31
CA ALA A 31 6.40 6.79 -0.26
C ALA A 31 6.29 5.37 0.29
N ALA A 32 5.50 5.16 1.35
CA ALA A 32 5.23 3.84 1.92
C ALA A 32 4.49 2.94 0.94
N GLU A 33 3.49 3.46 0.22
CA GLU A 33 2.82 2.71 -0.86
C GLU A 33 3.84 2.25 -1.90
N LYS A 34 4.69 3.15 -2.40
CA LYS A 34 5.76 2.79 -3.34
C LYS A 34 6.74 1.76 -2.77
N LEU A 35 7.09 1.87 -1.49
CA LEU A 35 7.98 0.91 -0.83
C LEU A 35 7.33 -0.48 -0.79
N MET A 36 6.06 -0.58 -0.41
CA MET A 36 5.36 -1.87 -0.35
C MET A 36 5.30 -2.59 -1.69
N LEU A 37 5.34 -1.84 -2.80
CA LEU A 37 5.33 -2.37 -4.17
C LEU A 37 6.67 -2.97 -4.61
N ILE A 38 7.77 -2.72 -3.89
CA ILE A 38 9.11 -3.21 -4.24
C ILE A 38 9.70 -4.18 -3.21
N LEU A 39 9.04 -4.35 -2.06
CA LEU A 39 9.49 -5.27 -1.02
C LEU A 39 9.13 -6.71 -1.40
N ASP A 40 10.11 -7.60 -1.26
CA ASP A 40 9.97 -9.04 -1.35
C ASP A 40 9.73 -9.57 0.07
N PRO A 41 8.60 -10.25 0.34
CA PRO A 41 8.30 -10.81 1.65
C PRO A 41 9.36 -11.80 2.17
N GLN A 42 10.13 -12.42 1.28
CA GLN A 42 11.12 -13.45 1.63
C GLN A 42 12.53 -12.89 1.84
N ARG A 43 12.71 -11.56 1.74
CA ARG A 43 14.00 -10.89 1.92
C ARG A 43 14.01 -10.07 3.19
N GLU A 44 15.21 -9.81 3.69
CA GLU A 44 15.44 -8.90 4.80
C GLU A 44 15.92 -7.54 4.29
N TYR A 45 15.52 -6.49 5.01
CA TYR A 45 15.83 -5.11 4.63
C TYR A 45 16.47 -4.37 5.81
N PRO A 46 17.58 -3.64 5.59
CA PRO A 46 18.15 -2.78 6.62
C PRO A 46 17.15 -1.72 7.07
N TYR A 47 17.11 -1.44 8.37
CA TYR A 47 16.28 -0.38 8.94
C TYR A 47 16.53 0.96 8.24
N GLU A 48 17.80 1.28 7.98
CA GLU A 48 18.21 2.51 7.29
C GLU A 48 17.58 2.65 5.90
N PHE A 49 17.50 1.55 5.14
CA PHE A 49 16.86 1.51 3.83
C PHE A 49 15.37 1.85 3.95
N ILE A 50 14.67 1.28 4.93
CA ILE A 50 13.24 1.52 5.16
C ILE A 50 13.00 2.99 5.53
N VAL A 51 13.78 3.54 6.46
CA VAL A 51 13.70 4.95 6.88
C VAL A 51 13.93 5.88 5.68
N TYR A 52 14.98 5.63 4.90
CA TYR A 52 15.31 6.45 3.74
C TYR A 52 14.21 6.39 2.66
N ARG A 53 13.66 5.21 2.39
CA ARG A 53 12.59 5.04 1.39
C ARG A 53 11.30 5.74 1.79
N ILE A 54 10.98 5.83 3.07
CA ILE A 54 9.76 6.50 3.56
C ILE A 54 10.00 8.01 3.69
N THR A 55 11.12 8.42 4.27
CA THR A 55 11.33 9.80 4.72
C THR A 55 12.20 10.65 3.81
N GLY A 56 13.06 10.01 3.00
CA GLY A 56 14.13 10.66 2.24
C GLY A 56 15.38 11.01 3.06
N PHE A 57 15.37 10.75 4.37
CA PHE A 57 16.47 11.04 5.28
C PHE A 57 17.13 9.76 5.77
N ARG A 58 18.42 9.87 6.13
CA ARG A 58 19.16 8.81 6.80
C ARG A 58 18.98 8.96 8.31
N PRO A 59 18.73 7.87 9.07
CA PRO A 59 18.65 7.95 10.52
C PRO A 59 20.00 8.38 11.10
N THR A 60 20.00 9.39 11.96
CA THR A 60 21.18 9.85 12.68
C THR A 60 21.29 9.08 14.01
N GLY A 61 22.03 7.97 14.02
CA GLY A 61 22.34 7.21 15.24
C GLY A 61 22.54 5.70 15.03
N PHE A 62 23.25 5.08 15.97
CA PHE A 62 23.69 3.68 15.93
C PHE A 62 22.63 2.65 16.41
N LYS A 63 21.50 3.10 16.98
CA LYS A 63 20.54 2.26 17.71
C LYS A 63 19.98 1.07 16.89
N TYR A 64 19.89 1.23 15.57
CA TYR A 64 19.36 0.22 14.64
C TYR A 64 20.22 0.07 13.38
N GLU A 65 21.52 0.41 13.44
CA GLU A 65 22.38 0.43 12.26
C GLU A 65 22.48 -0.95 11.57
N ASP A 66 22.71 -2.00 12.35
CA ASP A 66 22.78 -3.38 11.86
C ASP A 66 21.42 -4.12 11.88
N CYS A 67 20.32 -3.39 12.09
CA CYS A 67 19.00 -4.00 12.20
C CYS A 67 18.47 -4.40 10.81
N LEU A 68 18.38 -5.71 10.58
CA LEU A 68 17.69 -6.30 9.43
C LEU A 68 16.27 -6.69 9.83
N ILE A 69 15.29 -6.32 8.99
CA ILE A 69 13.88 -6.59 9.25
C ILE A 69 13.32 -7.46 8.11
N PRO A 70 12.67 -8.60 8.42
CA PRO A 70 12.01 -9.43 7.42
C PRO A 70 10.96 -8.64 6.63
N GLY A 71 10.94 -8.81 5.31
CA GLY A 71 10.09 -8.06 4.40
C GLY A 71 8.60 -8.25 4.66
N ASP A 72 8.19 -9.44 5.09
CA ASP A 72 6.81 -9.73 5.48
C ASP A 72 6.39 -8.94 6.74
N GLU A 73 7.27 -8.78 7.73
CA GLU A 73 7.06 -7.92 8.91
C GLU A 73 6.97 -6.45 8.50
N VAL A 74 7.87 -5.97 7.64
CA VAL A 74 7.83 -4.59 7.12
C VAL A 74 6.49 -4.32 6.41
N LEU A 75 6.07 -5.23 5.53
CA LEU A 75 4.81 -5.14 4.81
C LEU A 75 3.59 -5.20 5.73
N ALA A 76 3.63 -6.07 6.74
CA ALA A 76 2.57 -6.16 7.74
C ALA A 76 2.41 -4.82 8.47
N ASP A 77 3.51 -4.28 9.01
CA ASP A 77 3.51 -3.06 9.80
C ASP A 77 3.19 -1.80 8.97
N LEU A 78 3.68 -1.71 7.73
CA LEU A 78 3.31 -0.65 6.80
C LEU A 78 1.80 -0.65 6.49
N ARG A 79 1.18 -1.81 6.32
CA ARG A 79 -0.28 -1.90 6.12
C ARG A 79 -1.05 -1.35 7.33
N VAL A 80 -0.60 -1.69 8.54
CA VAL A 80 -1.21 -1.18 9.78
C VAL A 80 -1.07 0.34 9.84
N TRP A 81 0.14 0.83 9.63
CA TRP A 81 0.45 2.25 9.74
C TRP A 81 -0.28 3.08 8.68
N LEU A 82 -0.29 2.65 7.40
CA LEU A 82 -1.05 3.31 6.34
C LEU A 82 -2.54 3.37 6.66
N SER A 83 -3.13 2.29 7.19
CA SER A 83 -4.53 2.30 7.58
C SER A 83 -4.82 3.27 8.73
N GLN A 84 -3.90 3.40 9.70
CA GLN A 84 -4.05 4.32 10.83
C GLN A 84 -3.87 5.77 10.38
N LEU A 85 -2.86 6.04 9.55
CA LEU A 85 -2.55 7.38 9.07
C LEU A 85 -3.64 7.88 8.12
N SER A 86 -4.01 7.09 7.11
CA SER A 86 -5.09 7.45 6.19
C SER A 86 -6.45 7.58 6.87
N GLY A 87 -6.76 6.79 7.90
CA GLY A 87 -8.02 6.91 8.64
C GLY A 87 -8.18 8.25 9.36
N ARG A 88 -7.07 8.88 9.77
CA ARG A 88 -7.05 10.22 10.37
C ARG A 88 -7.16 11.33 9.35
N MET A 89 -6.89 11.03 8.08
CA MET A 89 -6.90 12.00 7.00
C MET A 89 -8.24 11.96 6.27
N ASP A 90 -8.83 13.12 6.02
CA ASP A 90 -10.06 13.23 5.25
C ASP A 90 -9.72 13.34 3.76
N VAL A 91 -9.07 12.32 3.20
CA VAL A 91 -8.69 12.28 1.78
C VAL A 91 -9.90 11.88 0.94
N PRO A 92 -10.46 12.78 0.11
CA PRO A 92 -11.59 12.41 -0.76
C PRO A 92 -11.12 11.43 -1.84
N ALA A 93 -11.87 10.37 -2.09
CA ALA A 93 -11.60 9.46 -3.21
C ALA A 93 -11.57 10.20 -4.55
N ALA A 94 -12.41 11.24 -4.69
CA ALA A 94 -12.50 12.08 -5.88
C ALA A 94 -11.31 13.02 -6.10
N SER A 95 -10.43 13.23 -5.11
CA SER A 95 -9.23 14.06 -5.27
C SER A 95 -8.06 13.33 -5.93
N GLN A 96 -8.21 12.02 -6.15
CA GLN A 96 -7.17 11.18 -6.74
C GLN A 96 -7.19 11.29 -8.26
N GLN A 97 -6.00 11.25 -8.87
CA GLN A 97 -5.84 11.30 -10.33
C GLN A 97 -6.20 9.97 -11.03
N GLU A 98 -6.48 8.94 -10.24
CA GLU A 98 -6.85 7.60 -10.70
C GLU A 98 -8.10 7.10 -9.98
N GLN A 99 -8.75 6.10 -10.57
CA GLN A 99 -9.95 5.52 -9.98
C GLN A 99 -9.64 4.79 -8.66
N ILE A 100 -10.45 5.08 -7.64
CA ILE A 100 -10.39 4.41 -6.34
C ILE A 100 -11.55 3.41 -6.24
N PHE A 101 -11.21 2.13 -6.15
CA PHE A 101 -12.17 1.05 -6.01
C PHE A 101 -12.45 0.76 -4.54
N THR A 102 -13.73 0.60 -4.18
CA THR A 102 -14.12 -0.03 -2.91
C THR A 102 -13.92 -1.55 -2.96
N VAL A 103 -13.94 -2.19 -1.79
CA VAL A 103 -13.99 -3.67 -1.68
C VAL A 103 -15.14 -4.25 -2.51
N GLU A 104 -16.33 -3.64 -2.45
CA GLU A 104 -17.52 -4.05 -3.20
C GLU A 104 -17.32 -3.92 -4.71
N GLN A 105 -16.72 -2.81 -5.17
CA GLN A 105 -16.43 -2.59 -6.58
C GLN A 105 -15.40 -3.58 -7.11
N LEU A 106 -14.35 -3.90 -6.34
CA LEU A 106 -13.41 -4.96 -6.70
C LEU A 106 -14.10 -6.32 -6.72
N ALA A 107 -14.88 -6.67 -5.69
CA ALA A 107 -15.62 -7.93 -5.64
C ALA A 107 -16.47 -8.14 -6.91
N ARG A 108 -17.19 -7.10 -7.35
CA ARG A 108 -17.95 -7.09 -8.60
C ARG A 108 -17.06 -7.18 -9.84
N ARG A 109 -16.02 -6.34 -9.95
CA ARG A 109 -15.07 -6.30 -11.10
C ARG A 109 -14.45 -7.67 -11.35
N PHE A 110 -14.06 -8.36 -10.29
CA PHE A 110 -13.39 -9.66 -10.34
C PHE A 110 -14.35 -10.85 -10.23
N SER A 111 -15.65 -10.63 -10.05
CA SER A 111 -16.64 -11.68 -9.80
C SER A 111 -16.26 -12.61 -8.62
N VAL A 112 -15.74 -12.02 -7.54
CA VAL A 112 -15.32 -12.73 -6.32
C VAL A 112 -16.07 -12.20 -5.10
N SER A 113 -16.06 -12.94 -4.01
CA SER A 113 -16.60 -12.45 -2.73
C SER A 113 -15.73 -11.33 -2.14
N GLU A 114 -16.31 -10.43 -1.35
CA GLU A 114 -15.55 -9.46 -0.56
C GLU A 114 -14.53 -10.13 0.38
N LYS A 115 -14.83 -11.35 0.87
CA LYS A 115 -13.89 -12.14 1.68
C LYS A 115 -12.62 -12.48 0.89
N THR A 116 -12.72 -12.67 -0.42
CA THR A 116 -11.58 -12.89 -1.32
C THR A 116 -10.74 -11.63 -1.44
N ILE A 117 -11.36 -10.47 -1.63
CA ILE A 117 -10.65 -9.18 -1.67
C ILE A 117 -9.92 -8.93 -0.34
N ARG A 118 -10.58 -9.16 0.79
CA ARG A 118 -9.94 -9.05 2.13
C ARG A 118 -8.79 -10.04 2.32
N ARG A 119 -8.84 -11.20 1.66
CA ARG A 119 -7.73 -12.17 1.66
C ARG A 119 -6.57 -11.67 0.79
N TRP A 120 -6.84 -10.98 -0.31
CA TRP A 120 -5.81 -10.35 -1.14
C TRP A 120 -5.05 -9.25 -0.41
N GLU A 121 -5.70 -8.52 0.51
CA GLU A 121 -5.01 -7.54 1.37
C GLU A 121 -3.84 -8.17 2.14
N LYS A 122 -4.02 -9.40 2.63
CA LYS A 122 -2.97 -10.17 3.32
C LYS A 122 -1.87 -10.64 2.38
N ARG A 123 -2.14 -10.70 1.07
CA ARG A 123 -1.22 -11.21 0.05
C ARG A 123 -0.47 -10.10 -0.68
N GLY A 124 -0.79 -8.83 -0.46
CA GLY A 124 -0.09 -7.72 -1.11
C GLY A 124 -1.00 -6.62 -1.65
N LEU A 125 -2.32 -6.83 -1.73
CA LEU A 125 -3.23 -5.80 -2.22
C LEU A 125 -3.26 -4.61 -1.25
N THR A 126 -2.63 -3.53 -1.66
CA THR A 126 -2.44 -2.34 -0.84
C THR A 126 -3.62 -1.39 -1.03
N GLY A 127 -4.27 -1.02 0.07
CA GLY A 127 -5.38 -0.08 0.08
C GLY A 127 -5.36 0.77 1.34
N ARG A 128 -5.92 1.97 1.24
CA ARG A 128 -5.97 2.96 2.33
C ARG A 128 -7.38 3.49 2.53
N ILE A 129 -7.60 4.24 3.59
CA ILE A 129 -8.92 4.83 3.87
C ILE A 129 -9.10 6.10 3.03
N TYR A 130 -10.27 6.19 2.39
CA TYR A 130 -10.72 7.36 1.64
C TYR A 130 -12.13 7.76 2.09
N VAL A 131 -12.45 9.03 1.92
CA VAL A 131 -13.80 9.58 2.05
C VAL A 131 -14.48 9.50 0.69
N PHE A 132 -15.56 8.71 0.59
CA PHE A 132 -16.34 8.60 -0.64
C PHE A 132 -17.41 9.70 -0.72
N GLN A 133 -18.09 9.81 -1.87
CA GLN A 133 -19.07 10.88 -2.13
C GLN A 133 -20.22 10.93 -1.12
N ASP A 134 -20.54 9.81 -0.47
CA ASP A 134 -21.53 9.71 0.60
C ASP A 134 -21.00 10.15 1.98
N GLY A 135 -19.81 10.74 2.02
CA GLY A 135 -19.14 11.21 3.25
C GLY A 135 -18.57 10.10 4.12
N LYS A 136 -18.73 8.82 3.73
CA LYS A 136 -18.30 7.69 4.56
C LYS A 136 -16.85 7.32 4.26
N LYS A 137 -16.08 7.11 5.33
CA LYS A 137 -14.73 6.54 5.27
C LYS A 137 -14.79 5.06 4.96
N ARG A 138 -14.18 4.63 3.86
CA ARG A 138 -14.05 3.22 3.48
C ARG A 138 -12.64 2.94 2.99
N LYS A 139 -12.26 1.66 3.04
CA LYS A 139 -11.04 1.20 2.40
C LYS A 139 -11.20 1.26 0.88
N GLY A 140 -10.27 1.95 0.23
CA GLY A 140 -10.19 2.11 -1.21
C GLY A 140 -8.85 1.62 -1.74
N TYR A 141 -8.86 1.19 -2.99
CA TYR A 141 -7.73 0.63 -3.73
C TYR A 141 -7.55 1.43 -5.00
N THR A 142 -6.35 1.95 -5.21
CA THR A 142 -6.02 2.61 -6.47
C THR A 142 -6.01 1.61 -7.61
N GLU A 143 -6.35 2.06 -8.81
CA GLU A 143 -6.20 1.25 -10.02
C GLU A 143 -4.77 0.70 -10.14
N THR A 144 -3.76 1.54 -9.92
CA THR A 144 -2.36 1.13 -9.95
C THR A 144 -2.04 -0.02 -8.98
N ALA A 145 -2.54 0.04 -7.74
CA ALA A 145 -2.31 -1.03 -6.76
C ALA A 145 -3.02 -2.33 -7.16
N VAL A 146 -4.22 -2.22 -7.74
CA VAL A 146 -4.96 -3.37 -8.25
C VAL A 146 -4.19 -4.03 -9.41
N LEU A 147 -3.73 -3.26 -10.39
CA LEU A 147 -2.98 -3.77 -11.54
C LEU A 147 -1.65 -4.39 -11.16
N GLN A 148 -0.96 -3.80 -10.18
CA GLN A 148 0.25 -4.42 -9.66
C GLN A 148 -0.03 -5.76 -9.00
N PHE A 149 -1.03 -5.82 -8.11
CA PHE A 149 -1.43 -7.08 -7.49
C PHE A 149 -1.81 -8.14 -8.53
N GLN A 150 -2.41 -7.74 -9.66
CA GLN A 150 -2.70 -8.66 -10.74
C GLN A 150 -1.46 -9.25 -11.40
N ARG A 151 -0.43 -8.43 -11.63
CA ARG A 151 0.84 -8.87 -12.23
C ARG A 151 1.63 -9.81 -11.32
N GLU A 152 1.57 -9.58 -10.01
CA GLU A 152 2.28 -10.39 -9.02
C GLU A 152 1.56 -11.71 -8.69
N HIS A 153 0.25 -11.78 -8.90
CA HIS A 153 -0.57 -12.94 -8.58
C HIS A 153 -1.51 -13.36 -9.72
N PRO A 154 -0.97 -13.67 -10.91
CA PRO A 154 -1.78 -14.06 -12.06
C PRO A 154 -2.63 -15.31 -11.77
N ASP A 155 -2.09 -16.26 -10.98
CA ASP A 155 -2.77 -17.51 -10.62
C ASP A 155 -4.02 -17.31 -9.76
N LEU A 156 -4.05 -16.24 -8.96
CA LEU A 156 -5.20 -15.91 -8.13
C LEU A 156 -6.37 -15.36 -8.96
N LEU A 157 -6.07 -14.87 -10.14
CA LEU A 157 -6.99 -14.21 -11.07
C LEU A 157 -7.36 -15.08 -12.26
N ALA A 158 -6.54 -16.08 -12.59
CA ALA A 158 -6.90 -17.12 -13.55
C ALA A 158 -8.20 -17.86 -13.18
N ARG A 159 -8.55 -17.88 -11.89
CA ARG A 159 -9.83 -18.43 -11.39
C ARG A 159 -11.02 -17.48 -11.57
N SER A 160 -10.80 -16.22 -11.91
CA SER A 160 -11.86 -15.24 -12.24
C SER A 160 -12.04 -15.14 -13.76
N ALA A 161 -13.09 -15.78 -14.28
CA ALA A 161 -13.29 -16.12 -15.68
C ALA A 161 -13.54 -14.96 -16.69
N ARG A 162 -13.20 -13.70 -16.40
CA ARG A 162 -13.56 -12.53 -17.25
C ARG A 162 -12.41 -11.58 -17.59
N PHE A 163 -11.16 -11.97 -17.38
CA PHE A 163 -10.00 -11.06 -17.39
C PHE A 163 -9.52 -10.56 -18.77
N THR A 164 -10.19 -10.89 -19.87
CA THR A 164 -9.64 -10.69 -21.22
C THR A 164 -9.71 -9.25 -21.75
N LYS A 165 -10.38 -8.30 -21.07
CA LYS A 165 -10.56 -6.93 -21.60
C LYS A 165 -9.60 -5.87 -21.06
N LEU A 166 -8.78 -6.19 -20.04
CA LEU A 166 -7.88 -5.22 -19.41
C LEU A 166 -6.41 -5.35 -19.88
N ASP A 167 -6.02 -6.56 -20.31
CA ASP A 167 -4.61 -6.93 -20.62
C ASP A 167 -3.99 -6.20 -21.83
N GLN A 168 -4.80 -5.65 -22.73
CA GLN A 168 -4.30 -5.07 -24.00
C GLN A 168 -4.00 -3.56 -23.91
N ASP A 169 -4.79 -2.78 -23.16
CA ASP A 169 -4.58 -1.32 -23.07
C ASP A 169 -3.67 -0.90 -21.91
N GLU A 170 -3.59 -1.70 -20.83
CA GLU A 170 -2.84 -1.33 -19.62
C GLU A 170 -1.33 -1.53 -19.73
N LYS A 171 -0.87 -2.45 -20.60
CA LYS A 171 0.56 -2.61 -20.91
C LYS A 171 1.19 -1.31 -21.41
N LYS A 172 0.41 -0.42 -22.06
CA LYS A 172 0.91 0.87 -22.57
C LYS A 172 0.97 1.98 -21.52
N THR A 173 0.25 1.87 -20.41
CA THR A 173 0.19 2.92 -19.37
C THR A 173 1.29 2.71 -18.33
N ILE A 174 1.55 1.46 -17.95
CA ILE A 174 2.60 1.11 -17.00
C ILE A 174 3.99 1.41 -17.56
N TYR A 175 4.22 1.20 -18.86
CA TYR A 175 5.48 1.56 -19.52
C TYR A 175 5.74 3.08 -19.52
N ARG A 176 4.68 3.89 -19.60
CA ARG A 176 4.80 5.37 -19.58
C ARG A 176 5.16 5.93 -18.21
N LEU A 177 4.66 5.31 -17.14
CA LEU A 177 4.97 5.68 -15.75
C LEU A 177 6.39 5.27 -15.33
N ALA A 178 6.98 4.26 -15.98
CA ALA A 178 8.33 3.78 -15.70
C ALA A 178 9.44 4.60 -16.41
N CYS A 179 9.11 5.35 -17.47
CA CYS A 179 10.08 6.09 -18.28
C CYS A 179 10.10 7.62 -18.05
N GLN A 180 9.43 8.14 -17.03
CA GLN A 180 9.43 9.58 -16.71
C GLN A 180 10.12 9.91 -15.37
N GLN A 181 11.33 9.39 -15.16
CA GLN A 181 12.29 9.94 -14.19
C GLN A 181 13.55 10.40 -14.91
#